data_AF-A0A645AQV9-F1
#
_entry.id   AF-A0A645AQV9-F1
#
_cell.length_a   1.000
_cell.length_b   1.000
_cell.length_c   1.000
_cell.angle_alpha   90.00
_cell.angle_beta   90.00
_cell.angle_gamma   90.00
#
_symmetry.space_group_name_H-M   'P 1'
#
loop_
_entity.id
_entity.type
_entity.pdbx_description
1 polymer ?
#
loop_
_entity_poly.entity_id
_entity_poly.type
_entity_poly.pdbx_seq_one_letter_code
_entity_poly.pdbx_strand_id
1 'polypeptide(L)'
;MIRPVQLPEHWPRYRVFDYGLDMLACYWAAVDGQGRIWLYRELCRPGLIVSDAAAAILAATPAGERISYTIAPPDMWTTLKDTGRTMAELFTACGVPLVKASNARVQGWLMMKEFLKLRADGRPGLLVFDTCAQLLRSLPSLLHSELNPSDVATEPHELTHQADAVRYLCVHRTLGADGQEPAEEGREDFDQTLRGGAASPGYLYG
;
A
#
# COMPACT_ATOMS: atom_id res chain seq x y z
N MET A 1 -5.20 -18.88 3.82
CA MET A 1 -5.39 -19.12 2.37
C MET A 1 -6.75 -19.76 2.13
N ILE A 2 -7.31 -19.61 0.93
CA ILE A 2 -8.57 -20.21 0.50
C ILE A 2 -8.46 -20.70 -0.95
N ARG A 3 -9.24 -21.72 -1.33
CA ARG A 3 -9.29 -22.15 -2.74
C ARG A 3 -10.03 -21.12 -3.59
N PRO A 4 -9.71 -20.99 -4.89
CA PRO A 4 -10.42 -20.10 -5.78
C PRO A 4 -11.91 -20.42 -5.84
N VAL A 5 -12.71 -19.37 -5.75
CA VAL A 5 -14.16 -19.42 -5.87
C VAL A 5 -14.61 -18.32 -6.82
N GLN A 6 -15.78 -18.48 -7.43
CA GLN A 6 -16.38 -17.42 -8.22
C GLN A 6 -16.77 -16.26 -7.30
N LEU A 7 -16.13 -15.11 -7.48
CA LEU A 7 -16.47 -13.89 -6.75
C LEU A 7 -17.63 -13.17 -7.44
N PRO A 8 -18.62 -12.64 -6.70
CA PRO A 8 -19.73 -11.90 -7.29
C PRO A 8 -19.27 -10.77 -8.20
N GLU A 9 -19.90 -10.62 -9.37
CA GLU A 9 -19.52 -9.62 -10.37
C GLU A 9 -19.74 -8.19 -9.88
N HIS A 10 -20.78 -7.97 -9.06
CA HIS A 10 -21.12 -6.66 -8.51
C HIS A 10 -20.14 -6.16 -7.43
N TRP A 11 -19.24 -7.02 -6.92
CA TRP A 11 -18.23 -6.56 -5.97
C TRP A 11 -17.22 -5.66 -6.68
N PRO A 12 -16.89 -4.49 -6.11
CA PRO A 12 -15.92 -3.62 -6.72
C PRO A 12 -14.54 -4.29 -6.72
N ARG A 13 -13.81 -4.12 -7.82
CA ARG A 13 -12.48 -4.71 -8.05
C ARG A 13 -11.42 -3.64 -8.20
N TYR A 14 -10.24 -3.93 -7.70
CA TYR A 14 -9.14 -2.99 -7.58
C TYR A 14 -7.86 -3.73 -7.93
N ARG A 15 -6.90 -2.97 -8.45
CA ARG A 15 -5.52 -3.44 -8.54
C ARG A 15 -4.69 -2.69 -7.52
N VAL A 16 -3.69 -3.36 -6.98
CA VAL A 16 -2.63 -2.72 -6.23
C VAL A 16 -1.31 -3.31 -6.70
N PHE A 17 -0.27 -2.50 -6.80
CA PHE A 17 1.06 -3.04 -7.03
C PHE A 17 2.11 -2.33 -6.19
N ASP A 18 3.23 -3.01 -6.02
CA ASP A 18 4.53 -2.42 -5.75
C ASP A 18 5.41 -2.61 -7.00
N TYR A 19 6.28 -1.65 -7.28
CA TYR A 19 7.07 -1.65 -8.51
C TYR A 19 8.44 -1.04 -8.30
N GLY A 20 9.46 -1.86 -8.54
CA GLY A 20 10.81 -1.45 -8.89
C GLY A 20 11.24 -2.20 -10.15
N LEU A 21 12.35 -1.78 -10.77
CA LEU A 21 12.90 -2.48 -11.94
C LEU A 21 13.28 -3.94 -11.59
N ASP A 22 13.61 -4.19 -10.34
CA ASP A 22 13.87 -5.49 -9.75
C ASP A 22 12.60 -6.35 -9.62
N MET A 23 11.44 -5.77 -9.35
CA MET A 23 10.18 -6.51 -9.20
C MET A 23 8.92 -5.67 -9.46
N LEU A 24 8.07 -6.13 -10.39
CA LEU A 24 6.64 -5.83 -10.39
C LEU A 24 5.91 -6.85 -9.50
N ALA A 25 5.21 -6.39 -8.47
CA ALA A 25 4.32 -7.21 -7.64
C ALA A 25 2.90 -6.64 -7.66
N CYS A 26 2.06 -7.12 -8.58
CA CYS A 26 0.68 -6.65 -8.76
C CYS A 26 -0.34 -7.67 -8.27
N TYR A 27 -1.40 -7.19 -7.61
CA TYR A 27 -2.49 -7.99 -7.07
C TYR A 27 -3.84 -7.43 -7.49
N TRP A 28 -4.78 -8.35 -7.73
CA TRP A 28 -6.18 -8.01 -7.94
C TRP A 28 -6.98 -8.36 -6.69
N ALA A 29 -7.79 -7.41 -6.26
CA ALA A 29 -8.59 -7.48 -5.06
C ALA A 29 -10.06 -7.22 -5.37
N ALA A 30 -10.96 -7.99 -4.78
CA ALA A 30 -12.38 -7.68 -4.70
C ALA A 30 -12.74 -7.34 -3.26
N VAL A 31 -13.74 -6.48 -3.05
CA VAL A 31 -14.25 -6.18 -1.71
C VAL A 31 -15.71 -6.55 -1.59
N ASP A 32 -16.04 -7.32 -0.56
CA ASP A 32 -17.40 -7.76 -0.30
C ASP A 32 -18.22 -6.73 0.48
N GLY A 33 -19.51 -6.99 0.64
CA GLY A 33 -20.44 -6.11 1.37
C GLY A 33 -20.13 -5.94 2.87
N GLN A 34 -19.20 -6.73 3.43
CA GLN A 34 -18.72 -6.61 4.82
C GLN A 34 -17.35 -5.93 4.91
N GLY A 35 -16.84 -5.39 3.79
CA GLY A 35 -15.53 -4.77 3.74
C GLY A 35 -14.37 -5.76 3.91
N ARG A 36 -14.55 -7.05 3.55
CA ARG A 36 -13.40 -7.97 3.44
C ARG A 36 -12.72 -7.81 2.10
N ILE A 37 -11.42 -7.94 2.10
CA ILE A 37 -10.56 -7.91 0.93
C ILE A 37 -10.30 -9.35 0.49
N TRP A 38 -10.59 -9.63 -0.77
CA TRP A 38 -10.35 -10.90 -1.42
C TRP A 38 -9.27 -10.73 -2.48
N LEU A 39 -8.04 -11.18 -2.19
CA LEU A 39 -6.96 -11.24 -3.18
C LEU A 39 -7.10 -12.52 -4.00
N TYR A 40 -7.43 -12.39 -5.27
CA TYR A 40 -7.78 -13.52 -6.14
C TYR A 40 -6.82 -13.74 -7.32
N ARG A 41 -5.93 -12.79 -7.58
CA ARG A 41 -4.94 -12.87 -8.66
C ARG A 41 -3.67 -12.14 -8.25
N GLU A 42 -2.54 -12.66 -8.69
CA GLU A 42 -1.24 -12.00 -8.59
C GLU A 42 -0.50 -12.02 -9.93
N LEU A 43 0.39 -11.05 -10.12
CA LEU A 43 1.37 -10.98 -11.18
C LEU A 43 2.67 -10.49 -10.56
N CYS A 44 3.63 -11.39 -10.37
CA CYS A 44 4.97 -11.07 -9.90
C CYS A 44 6.00 -11.31 -11.01
N ARG A 45 6.66 -10.26 -11.49
CA ARG A 45 7.64 -10.34 -12.59
C ARG A 45 8.80 -9.37 -12.39
N PRO A 46 10.06 -9.85 -12.34
CA PRO A 46 11.23 -8.98 -12.30
C PRO A 46 11.57 -8.41 -13.68
N GLY A 47 12.35 -7.32 -13.71
CA GLY A 47 13.01 -6.82 -14.92
C GLY A 47 12.10 -6.17 -15.97
N LEU A 48 10.87 -5.82 -15.60
CA LEU A 48 9.94 -5.16 -16.50
C LEU A 48 10.14 -3.65 -16.43
N ILE A 49 10.33 -3.02 -17.59
CA ILE A 49 10.18 -1.57 -17.71
C ILE A 49 8.70 -1.19 -17.65
N VAL A 50 8.39 0.10 -17.45
CA VAL A 50 7.01 0.58 -17.22
C VAL A 50 6.02 0.16 -18.32
N SER A 51 6.41 0.23 -19.59
CA SER A 51 5.54 -0.18 -20.71
C SER A 51 5.20 -1.67 -20.66
N ASP A 52 6.19 -2.50 -20.34
CA ASP A 52 6.04 -3.96 -20.31
C ASP A 52 5.28 -4.40 -19.06
N ALA A 53 5.52 -3.73 -17.93
CA ALA A 53 4.75 -3.90 -16.70
C ALA A 53 3.27 -3.56 -16.93
N ALA A 54 2.97 -2.42 -17.56
CA ALA A 54 1.62 -2.03 -17.90
C ALA A 54 0.94 -3.02 -18.87
N ALA A 55 1.65 -3.45 -19.91
CA ALA A 55 1.15 -4.44 -20.86
C ALA A 55 0.85 -5.79 -20.18
N ALA A 56 1.74 -6.24 -19.29
CA ALA A 56 1.55 -7.48 -18.52
C ALA A 56 0.35 -7.38 -17.57
N ILE A 57 0.17 -6.25 -16.90
CA ILE A 57 -1.01 -5.97 -16.05
C ILE A 57 -2.31 -6.03 -16.87
N LEU A 58 -2.32 -5.40 -18.05
CA LEU A 58 -3.49 -5.41 -18.93
C LEU A 58 -3.78 -6.81 -19.48
N ALA A 59 -2.76 -7.54 -19.93
CA ALA A 59 -2.91 -8.91 -20.41
C ALA A 59 -3.40 -9.87 -19.31
N ALA A 60 -2.99 -9.63 -18.06
CA ALA A 60 -3.46 -10.36 -16.90
C ALA A 60 -4.88 -9.93 -16.45
N THR A 61 -5.49 -8.89 -17.03
CA THR A 61 -6.84 -8.41 -16.68
C THR A 61 -7.82 -8.82 -17.80
N PRO A 62 -8.81 -9.70 -17.54
CA PRO A 62 -9.79 -10.13 -18.54
C PRO A 62 -10.61 -8.94 -19.07
N ALA A 63 -10.96 -8.95 -20.35
CA ALA A 63 -11.64 -7.83 -21.01
C ALA A 63 -13.00 -7.43 -20.38
N GLY A 64 -13.70 -8.37 -19.74
CA GLY A 64 -14.96 -8.12 -19.03
C GLY A 64 -14.80 -7.63 -17.58
N GLU A 65 -13.58 -7.64 -17.05
CA GLU A 65 -13.31 -7.32 -15.65
C GLU A 65 -13.12 -5.81 -15.47
N ARG A 66 -14.08 -5.17 -14.80
CA ARG A 66 -14.01 -3.73 -14.52
C ARG A 66 -13.20 -3.47 -13.24
N ILE A 67 -12.06 -2.82 -13.40
CA ILE A 67 -11.23 -2.35 -12.29
C ILE A 67 -11.59 -0.89 -11.97
N SER A 68 -11.96 -0.61 -10.73
CA SER A 68 -12.33 0.73 -10.27
C SER A 68 -11.13 1.68 -10.29
N TYR A 69 -9.99 1.26 -9.76
CA TYR A 69 -8.72 1.98 -9.86
C TYR A 69 -7.53 1.07 -9.53
N THR A 70 -6.32 1.56 -9.83
CA THR A 70 -5.04 0.89 -9.57
C THR A 70 -4.25 1.69 -8.54
N ILE A 71 -3.99 1.11 -7.38
CA ILE A 71 -3.21 1.74 -6.30
C ILE A 71 -1.73 1.45 -6.54
N ALA A 72 -0.89 2.48 -6.42
CA ALA A 72 0.55 2.39 -6.65
C ALA A 72 1.35 3.15 -5.57
N PRO A 73 2.61 2.77 -5.31
CA PRO A 73 3.43 3.42 -4.31
C PRO A 73 3.72 4.90 -4.65
N PRO A 74 3.95 5.77 -3.64
CA PRO A 74 4.13 7.21 -3.84
C PRO A 74 5.32 7.59 -4.72
N ASP A 75 6.35 6.76 -4.75
CA ASP A 75 7.57 6.92 -5.54
C ASP A 75 7.29 6.99 -7.05
N MET A 76 6.19 6.41 -7.54
CA MET A 76 5.75 6.52 -8.94
C MET A 76 5.50 7.96 -9.40
N TRP A 77 5.28 8.89 -8.47
CA TRP A 77 5.12 10.32 -8.74
C TRP A 77 6.43 11.11 -8.64
N THR A 78 7.56 10.44 -8.46
CA THR A 78 8.88 11.09 -8.52
C THR A 78 9.21 11.40 -9.98
N THR A 79 9.56 12.66 -10.26
CA THR A 79 9.94 13.09 -11.60
C THR A 79 11.26 12.47 -12.03
N LEU A 80 11.28 11.83 -13.20
CA LEU A 80 12.50 11.31 -13.81
C LEU A 80 13.33 12.47 -14.37
N LYS A 81 14.60 12.55 -13.96
CA LYS A 81 15.52 13.65 -14.33
C LYS A 81 15.70 13.83 -15.84
N ASP A 82 15.60 12.73 -16.60
CA ASP A 82 15.93 12.73 -18.03
C ASP A 82 14.75 13.08 -18.93
N THR A 83 13.50 12.88 -18.46
CA THR A 83 12.29 13.04 -19.29
C THR A 83 11.34 14.11 -18.76
N GLY A 84 11.49 14.55 -17.51
CA GLY A 84 10.56 15.46 -16.84
C GLY A 84 9.19 14.84 -16.53
N ARG A 85 8.99 13.55 -16.85
CA ARG A 85 7.75 12.81 -16.60
C ARG A 85 7.88 11.94 -15.36
N THR A 86 6.74 11.61 -14.76
CA THR A 86 6.66 10.63 -13.67
C THR A 86 6.37 9.23 -14.21
N MET A 87 6.72 8.19 -13.45
CA MET A 87 6.33 6.81 -13.83
C MET A 87 4.80 6.66 -13.87
N ALA A 88 4.07 7.36 -13.00
CA ALA A 88 2.61 7.37 -12.99
C ALA A 88 2.00 7.88 -14.30
N GLU A 89 2.58 8.92 -14.91
CA GLU A 89 2.17 9.41 -16.23
C GLU A 89 2.46 8.40 -17.34
N LEU A 90 3.56 7.65 -17.23
CA LEU A 90 3.90 6.61 -18.19
C LEU A 90 2.92 5.42 -18.08
N PHE A 91 2.63 4.94 -16.88
CA PHE A 91 1.61 3.90 -16.66
C PHE A 91 0.23 4.34 -17.18
N THR A 92 -0.16 5.59 -16.92
CA THR A 92 -1.43 6.14 -17.42
C THR A 92 -1.46 6.17 -18.94
N ALA A 93 -0.39 6.62 -19.61
CA ALA A 93 -0.27 6.61 -21.06
C ALA A 93 -0.31 5.18 -21.65
N CYS A 94 0.14 4.18 -20.89
CA CYS A 94 0.05 2.77 -21.24
C CYS A 94 -1.29 2.11 -20.87
N GLY A 95 -2.30 2.87 -20.42
CA GLY A 95 -3.65 2.35 -20.13
C GLY A 95 -3.85 1.84 -18.70
N VAL A 96 -2.93 2.12 -17.77
CA VAL A 96 -3.04 1.76 -16.36
C VAL A 96 -3.01 3.05 -15.51
N PRO A 97 -4.14 3.77 -15.38
CA PRO A 97 -4.20 4.96 -14.54
C PRO A 97 -4.01 4.60 -13.06
N LEU A 98 -3.22 5.42 -12.35
CA LEU A 98 -2.79 5.16 -10.98
C LEU A 98 -3.41 6.12 -9.96
N VAL A 99 -3.67 5.60 -8.77
CA VAL A 99 -4.01 6.34 -7.55
C VAL A 99 -2.88 6.16 -6.55
N LYS A 100 -2.47 7.26 -5.92
CA LYS A 100 -1.33 7.27 -5.00
C LYS A 100 -1.72 6.60 -3.68
N ALA A 101 -0.92 5.62 -3.25
CA ALA A 101 -1.05 5.03 -1.92
C ALA A 101 -0.55 5.98 -0.83
N SER A 102 -1.00 5.77 0.41
CA SER A 102 -0.41 6.44 1.57
C SER A 102 1.00 5.90 1.85
N ASN A 103 1.90 6.80 2.26
CA ASN A 103 3.26 6.47 2.69
C ASN A 103 3.35 6.04 4.18
N ALA A 104 2.23 6.00 4.90
CA ALA A 104 2.19 5.64 6.32
C ALA A 104 2.46 4.14 6.54
N ARG A 105 3.73 3.74 6.48
CA ARG A 105 4.19 2.34 6.55
C ARG A 105 3.75 1.64 7.83
N VAL A 106 4.09 2.19 8.99
CA VAL A 106 3.75 1.62 10.31
C VAL A 106 2.25 1.42 10.47
N GLN A 107 1.46 2.44 10.16
CA GLN A 107 0.00 2.35 10.19
C GLN A 107 -0.51 1.26 9.24
N GLY A 108 0.07 1.16 8.04
CA GLY A 108 -0.30 0.13 7.08
C GLY A 108 -0.06 -1.30 7.56
N TRP A 109 1.06 -1.55 8.24
CA TRP A 109 1.30 -2.87 8.82
C TRP A 109 0.32 -3.20 9.95
N LEU A 110 -0.02 -2.22 10.79
CA LEU A 110 -1.05 -2.39 11.82
C LEU A 110 -2.42 -2.69 11.20
N MET A 111 -2.81 -1.98 10.13
CA MET A 111 -4.05 -2.26 9.41
C MET A 111 -4.04 -3.66 8.80
N MET A 112 -2.93 -4.07 8.20
CA MET A 112 -2.81 -5.42 7.66
C MET A 112 -2.98 -6.50 8.75
N LYS A 113 -2.40 -6.29 9.94
CA LYS A 113 -2.60 -7.18 11.10
C LYS A 113 -4.08 -7.25 11.52
N GLU A 114 -4.79 -6.12 11.57
CA GLU A 114 -6.23 -6.09 11.86
C GLU A 114 -7.05 -6.86 10.80
N PHE A 115 -6.70 -6.72 9.51
CA PHE A 115 -7.35 -7.51 8.46
C PHE A 115 -7.04 -9.01 8.55
N LEU A 116 -5.88 -9.41 9.08
CA LEU A 116 -5.53 -10.83 9.28
C LEU A 116 -6.19 -11.44 10.51
N LYS A 117 -6.68 -10.62 11.45
CA LYS A 117 -7.39 -11.10 12.65
C LYS A 117 -8.73 -11.73 12.27
N LEU A 118 -9.07 -12.84 12.93
CA LEU A 118 -10.38 -13.48 12.77
C LEU A 118 -11.48 -12.54 13.27
N ARG A 119 -12.52 -12.37 12.44
CA ARG A 119 -13.75 -11.68 12.81
C ARG A 119 -14.71 -12.65 13.53
N ALA A 120 -15.85 -12.14 13.98
CA ALA A 120 -16.85 -12.91 14.73
C ALA A 120 -17.37 -14.16 13.99
N ASP A 121 -17.31 -14.19 12.66
CA ASP A 121 -17.70 -15.32 11.84
C ASP A 121 -16.58 -16.36 11.61
N GLY A 122 -15.45 -16.22 12.32
CA GLY A 122 -14.31 -17.14 12.23
C GLY A 122 -13.46 -16.99 10.97
N ARG A 123 -13.66 -15.94 10.17
CA ARG A 123 -12.84 -15.64 8.99
C ARG A 123 -12.13 -14.30 9.11
N PRO A 124 -10.91 -14.15 8.57
CA PRO A 124 -10.22 -12.87 8.56
C PRO A 124 -10.89 -11.85 7.63
N GLY A 125 -10.51 -10.59 7.78
CA GLY A 125 -10.87 -9.51 6.85
C GLY A 125 -10.09 -9.54 5.54
N LEU A 126 -8.88 -10.14 5.51
CA LEU A 126 -8.10 -10.38 4.31
C LEU A 126 -8.11 -11.87 3.98
N LEU A 127 -8.66 -12.20 2.81
CA LEU A 127 -8.74 -13.54 2.27
C LEU A 127 -7.89 -13.62 1.01
N VAL A 128 -7.02 -14.63 0.94
CA VAL A 128 -6.04 -14.78 -0.13
C VAL A 128 -6.23 -16.13 -0.80
N PHE A 129 -6.48 -16.12 -2.11
CA PHE A 129 -6.57 -17.33 -2.93
C PHE A 129 -5.22 -18.04 -2.96
N ASP A 130 -5.22 -19.38 -3.00
CA ASP A 130 -4.00 -20.18 -3.10
C ASP A 130 -3.23 -19.97 -4.42
N THR A 131 -3.87 -19.38 -5.43
CA THR A 131 -3.25 -18.91 -6.67
C THR A 131 -2.34 -17.70 -6.46
N CYS A 132 -2.44 -17.00 -5.33
CA CYS A 132 -1.53 -15.94 -4.94
C CYS A 132 -0.31 -16.51 -4.18
N ALA A 133 0.41 -17.43 -4.84
CA ALA A 133 1.45 -18.25 -4.22
C ALA A 133 2.67 -17.44 -3.76
N GLN A 134 3.07 -16.40 -4.51
CA GLN A 134 4.21 -15.55 -4.16
C GLN A 134 3.92 -14.80 -2.87
N LEU A 135 2.73 -14.21 -2.74
CA LEU A 135 2.32 -13.54 -1.50
C LEU A 135 2.22 -14.51 -0.32
N LEU A 136 1.61 -15.68 -0.52
CA LEU A 136 1.48 -16.68 0.54
C LEU A 136 2.83 -17.21 1.01
N ARG A 137 3.85 -17.24 0.13
CA ARG A 137 5.22 -17.59 0.50
C ARG A 137 5.94 -16.46 1.23
N SER A 138 5.81 -15.21 0.77
CA SER A 138 6.58 -14.09 1.33
C SER A 138 6.02 -13.58 2.65
N LEU A 139 4.70 -13.59 2.83
CA LEU A 139 4.05 -12.98 3.99
C LEU A 139 4.51 -13.58 5.33
N PRO A 140 4.65 -14.91 5.49
CA PRO A 140 5.19 -15.50 6.72
C PRO A 140 6.69 -15.25 6.92
N SER A 141 7.42 -14.84 5.87
CA SER A 141 8.87 -14.62 5.89
C SER A 141 9.27 -13.17 6.20
N LEU A 142 8.30 -12.27 6.40
CA LEU A 142 8.59 -10.89 6.78
C LEU A 142 9.25 -10.82 8.15
N LEU A 143 10.30 -10.01 8.24
CA LEU A 143 11.02 -9.76 9.49
C LEU A 143 10.58 -8.41 10.08
N HIS A 144 10.65 -8.29 11.41
CA HIS A 144 10.50 -7.01 12.08
C HIS A 144 11.74 -6.13 11.84
N SER A 145 11.54 -4.83 11.72
CA SER A 145 12.67 -3.90 11.71
C SER A 145 13.33 -3.87 13.09
N GLU A 146 14.65 -4.05 13.14
CA GLU A 146 15.43 -3.96 14.39
C GLU A 146 15.41 -2.55 14.99
N LEU A 147 15.27 -1.53 14.15
CA LEU A 147 15.23 -0.12 14.55
C LEU A 147 13.83 0.34 14.97
N ASN A 148 12.78 -0.25 14.38
CA ASN A 148 11.40 0.05 14.70
C ASN A 148 10.55 -1.23 14.72
N PRO A 149 10.31 -1.85 15.89
CA PRO A 149 9.53 -3.08 16.01
C PRO A 149 8.10 -3.00 15.44
N SER A 150 7.56 -1.79 15.28
CA SER A 150 6.24 -1.54 14.68
C SER A 150 6.25 -1.52 13.15
N ASP A 151 7.42 -1.59 12.52
CA ASP A 151 7.61 -1.68 11.06
C ASP A 151 8.20 -3.05 10.66
N VAL A 152 8.12 -3.34 9.37
CA VAL A 152 8.76 -4.50 8.73
C VAL A 152 10.14 -4.09 8.25
N ALA A 153 11.12 -4.98 8.39
CA ALA A 153 12.47 -4.78 7.90
C ALA A 153 12.43 -4.50 6.39
N THR A 154 13.19 -3.50 5.95
CA THR A 154 13.31 -3.17 4.51
C THR A 154 14.25 -4.12 3.78
N GLU A 155 15.00 -4.94 4.52
CA GLU A 155 15.94 -5.92 4.01
C GLU A 155 15.62 -7.33 4.55
N PRO A 156 15.73 -8.38 3.72
CA PRO A 156 16.06 -8.32 2.29
C PRO A 156 14.89 -7.80 1.44
N HIS A 157 15.16 -6.83 0.56
CA HIS A 157 14.14 -6.14 -0.25
C HIS A 157 13.26 -7.09 -1.09
N GLU A 158 13.84 -8.21 -1.55
CA GLU A 158 13.15 -9.22 -2.35
C GLU A 158 11.91 -9.84 -1.67
N LEU A 159 11.87 -9.82 -0.33
CA LEU A 159 10.76 -10.37 0.45
C LEU A 159 9.66 -9.34 0.75
N THR A 160 9.90 -8.06 0.50
CA THR A 160 8.98 -6.99 0.93
C THR A 160 7.98 -6.59 -0.13
N HIS A 161 8.30 -6.68 -1.43
CA HIS A 161 7.47 -6.16 -2.51
C HIS A 161 6.02 -6.66 -2.48
N GLN A 162 5.84 -7.97 -2.29
CA GLN A 162 4.50 -8.57 -2.28
C GLN A 162 3.66 -8.05 -1.12
N ALA A 163 4.27 -7.96 0.06
CA ALA A 163 3.59 -7.52 1.27
C ALA A 163 3.34 -6.01 1.26
N ASP A 164 4.28 -5.22 0.73
CA ASP A 164 4.13 -3.78 0.58
C ASP A 164 2.98 -3.42 -0.36
N ALA A 165 2.82 -4.15 -1.48
CA ALA A 165 1.66 -4.01 -2.34
C ALA A 165 0.34 -4.22 -1.58
N VAL A 166 0.23 -5.29 -0.79
CA VAL A 166 -1.00 -5.57 -0.02
C VAL A 166 -1.20 -4.54 1.10
N ARG A 167 -0.13 -4.06 1.72
CA ARG A 167 -0.18 -2.99 2.72
C ARG A 167 -0.82 -1.72 2.16
N TYR A 168 -0.45 -1.29 0.95
CA TYR A 168 -1.05 -0.12 0.31
C TYR A 168 -2.57 -0.25 0.17
N LEU A 169 -3.05 -1.45 -0.17
CA LEU A 169 -4.48 -1.73 -0.29
C LEU A 169 -5.19 -1.68 1.08
N CYS A 170 -4.60 -2.24 2.13
CA CYS A 170 -5.16 -2.20 3.48
C CYS A 170 -5.32 -0.76 3.98
N VAL A 171 -4.31 0.10 3.79
CA VAL A 171 -4.38 1.52 4.20
C VAL A 171 -5.46 2.27 3.43
N HIS A 172 -5.48 2.12 2.10
CA HIS A 172 -6.44 2.80 1.25
C HIS A 172 -7.89 2.46 1.62
N ARG A 173 -8.15 1.26 2.15
CA ARG A 173 -9.50 0.84 2.54
C ARG A 173 -9.95 1.28 3.90
N THR A 174 -9.03 1.47 4.83
CA THR A 174 -9.37 2.13 6.09
C THR A 174 -9.67 3.60 5.85
N LEU A 175 -8.86 4.29 5.03
CA LEU A 175 -9.06 5.73 4.73
C LEU A 175 -10.26 6.00 3.79
N GLY A 176 -10.66 5.04 2.96
CA GLY A 176 -11.84 5.18 2.09
C GLY A 176 -13.18 4.95 2.80
N ALA A 177 -13.18 4.47 4.04
CA ALA A 177 -14.38 4.32 4.87
C ALA A 177 -14.76 5.64 5.56
N ASP A 178 -13.78 6.50 5.84
CA ASP A 178 -13.97 7.84 6.37
C ASP A 178 -13.54 8.84 5.30
N GLY A 179 -14.49 9.30 4.48
CA GLY A 179 -14.24 10.31 3.46
C GLY A 179 -13.82 11.66 4.07
N GLN A 180 -12.56 11.79 4.44
CA GLN A 180 -11.85 13.04 4.68
C GLN A 180 -10.35 12.72 4.81
N GLU A 181 -9.55 13.18 3.86
CA GLU A 181 -8.12 13.30 4.08
C GLU A 181 -7.91 14.19 5.32
N PRO A 182 -7.20 13.73 6.37
CA PRO A 182 -6.83 14.64 7.45
C PRO A 182 -5.96 15.72 6.82
N ALA A 183 -6.39 16.97 6.96
CA ALA A 183 -5.63 18.14 6.58
C ALA A 183 -4.22 18.02 7.18
N GLU A 184 -3.20 18.37 6.40
CA GLU A 184 -1.84 18.51 6.91
C GLU A 184 -1.84 19.56 8.04
N GLU A 185 -1.98 19.12 9.28
CA GLU A 185 -1.71 19.97 10.43
C GLU A 185 -0.23 20.30 10.40
N GLY A 186 0.02 21.60 10.20
CA GLY A 186 1.35 22.18 10.12
C GLY A 186 2.23 21.68 11.25
N ARG A 187 3.47 21.32 10.90
CA ARG A 187 4.54 21.08 11.84
C ARG A 187 4.68 22.32 12.73
N GLU A 188 4.08 22.30 13.91
CA GLU A 188 4.39 23.26 14.94
C GLU A 188 5.83 23.00 15.40
N ASP A 189 6.62 24.06 15.26
CA ASP A 189 8.04 24.16 15.52
C ASP A 189 8.33 23.89 17.00
N PHE A 190 8.62 22.62 17.32
CA PHE A 190 8.96 22.13 18.66
C PHE A 190 10.32 22.64 19.19
N ASP A 191 10.91 23.68 18.58
CA ASP A 191 12.21 24.24 18.95
C ASP A 191 12.13 25.60 19.67
N GLN A 192 10.92 26.19 19.80
CA GLN A 192 10.75 27.48 20.48
C GLN A 192 10.49 27.41 22.00
N THR A 193 10.19 26.23 22.57
CA THR A 193 9.85 26.12 24.00
C THR A 193 11.07 25.86 24.90
N LEU A 194 12.29 25.80 24.35
CA LEU A 194 13.52 25.47 25.08
C LEU A 194 14.62 26.53 24.98
N ARG A 195 14.28 27.78 24.65
CA ARG A 195 15.17 28.93 24.87
C ARG A 195 14.76 29.67 26.13
N GLY A 196 15.53 29.43 27.19
CA GLY A 196 15.38 30.00 28.52
C GLY A 196 15.11 31.51 28.48
N GLY A 197 14.07 31.90 29.20
CA GLY A 197 13.77 33.30 29.47
C GLY A 197 14.96 34.00 30.11
N ALA A 198 15.30 35.17 29.58
CA ALA A 198 16.25 36.07 30.22
C ALA A 198 15.69 36.49 31.59
N ALA A 199 16.48 36.32 32.64
CA ALA A 199 16.15 36.77 33.98
C ALA A 199 15.96 38.29 34.00
N SER A 200 14.80 38.75 34.46
CA SER A 200 14.54 40.17 34.73
C SER A 200 14.78 40.44 36.22
N PRO A 201 15.62 41.43 36.59
CA PRO A 201 15.92 41.74 37.98
C PRO A 201 14.89 42.75 38.52
N GLY A 202 14.13 42.35 39.53
CA GLY A 202 13.19 43.29 40.15
C GLY A 202 12.27 42.69 41.18
N TYR A 203 12.81 42.04 42.22
CA TYR A 203 12.18 41.98 43.55
C TYR A 203 13.29 41.77 44.58
N LEU A 204 13.90 42.88 45.00
CA LEU A 204 14.57 42.97 46.29
C LEU A 204 13.51 43.35 47.33
N TYR A 205 13.43 42.51 48.38
CA TYR A 205 13.12 42.77 49.80
C TYR A 205 12.37 44.07 50.16
N GLY A 206 11.34 44.04 51.02
CA GLY A 206 11.37 43.35 52.31
C GLY A 206 12.13 44.20 53.31
#